data_AF-A0A9E0QVD7-F1
#
_entry.id   AF-A0A9E0QVD7-F1
#
_cell.length_a   1.000
_cell.length_b   1.000
_cell.length_c   1.000
_cell.angle_alpha   90.00
_cell.angle_beta   90.00
_cell.angle_gamma   90.00
#
_symmetry.space_group_name_H-M   'P 1'
#
loop_
_entity.id
_entity.type
_entity.pdbx_description
1 polymer ?
#
loop_
_entity_poly.entity_id
_entity_poly.type
_entity_poly.pdbx_seq_one_letter_code
_entity_poly.pdbx_strand_id
1 'polypeptide(L)'
;MTGQVRSDPETGDGITLAHLSDPHLPLPAPVPWRAVLNKRALSLLSWHRKRRHHHRPEILASLMADLQAHHPDLIAVTGDLTNLGLAQEYRAARRWLDSLGDPARVMVIPGNHEALVAGAWEVGAAQWHPYWQGDAAAVTAHVPDAFPYVRRRGMLALIGVSSAVATPPAFASGAVGPAQLARLALMLRAARDAGLCRVLMIHHPPLDG
;
A
#
# COMPACT_ATOMS: atom_id res chain seq x y z
N MET A 1 -18.19 30.50 5.25
CA MET A 1 -16.94 30.77 4.51
C MET A 1 -16.41 29.45 4.00
N THR A 2 -16.74 29.15 2.76
CA THR A 2 -16.50 27.89 2.06
C THR A 2 -15.13 27.99 1.41
N GLY A 3 -14.12 27.29 1.95
CA GLY A 3 -12.80 27.23 1.35
C GLY A 3 -12.80 26.28 0.16
N GLN A 4 -12.96 26.82 -1.05
CA GLN A 4 -12.63 26.09 -2.28
C GLN A 4 -11.11 25.92 -2.34
N VAL A 5 -10.64 24.67 -2.25
CA VAL A 5 -9.29 24.32 -2.69
C VAL A 5 -9.33 24.32 -4.22
N ARG A 6 -8.93 25.43 -4.82
CA ARG A 6 -8.54 25.49 -6.23
C ARG A 6 -7.20 24.77 -6.37
N SER A 7 -7.17 23.69 -7.14
CA SER A 7 -5.98 23.32 -7.88
C SER A 7 -6.17 23.83 -9.31
N ASP A 8 -5.60 25.00 -9.60
CA ASP A 8 -5.56 25.55 -10.95
C ASP A 8 -4.61 24.69 -11.81
N PRO A 9 -5.02 24.22 -13.01
CA PRO A 9 -4.21 23.34 -13.86
C PRO A 9 -3.15 24.07 -14.72
N GLU A 10 -2.88 25.36 -14.48
CA GLU A 10 -2.07 26.20 -15.39
C GLU A 10 -0.67 26.59 -14.87
N THR A 11 -0.30 26.30 -13.62
CA THR A 11 1.08 26.49 -13.15
C THR A 11 1.85 25.19 -13.32
N GLY A 12 2.86 25.18 -14.20
CA GLY A 12 3.76 24.07 -14.49
C GLY A 12 4.67 23.62 -13.33
N ASP A 13 4.16 23.61 -12.10
CA ASP A 13 4.85 23.01 -10.97
C ASP A 13 4.67 21.49 -11.02
N GLY A 14 5.80 20.77 -10.96
CA GLY A 14 5.82 19.31 -10.96
C GLY A 14 5.11 18.71 -9.74
N ILE A 15 4.56 17.51 -9.89
CA ILE A 15 3.99 16.75 -8.76
C ILE A 15 5.13 16.01 -8.05
N THR A 16 5.27 16.25 -6.75
CA THR A 16 6.21 15.53 -5.89
C THR A 16 5.52 14.31 -5.27
N LEU A 17 6.03 13.12 -5.56
CA LEU A 17 5.55 11.85 -5.03
C LEU A 17 6.59 11.26 -4.07
N ALA A 18 6.23 11.10 -2.80
CA ALA A 18 7.02 10.30 -1.87
C ALA A 18 6.64 8.82 -2.00
N HIS A 19 7.64 7.94 -2.04
CA HIS A 19 7.43 6.50 -2.13
C HIS A 19 8.00 5.80 -0.89
N LEU A 20 7.15 5.05 -0.20
CA LEU A 20 7.46 4.29 0.99
C LEU A 20 7.25 2.80 0.69
N SER A 21 8.23 1.95 1.01
CA SER A 21 8.13 0.50 0.88
C SER A 21 8.61 -0.18 2.15
N ASP A 22 8.04 -1.35 2.44
CA ASP A 22 8.43 -2.24 3.54
C ASP A 22 8.58 -1.57 4.92
N PRO A 23 7.61 -0.74 5.39
CA PRO A 23 7.76 -0.08 6.68
C PRO A 23 7.87 -1.07 7.85
N HIS A 24 7.22 -2.25 7.72
CA HIS A 24 7.08 -3.30 8.74
C HIS A 24 6.86 -2.74 10.14
N LEU A 25 5.68 -2.17 10.36
CA LEU A 25 5.36 -1.47 11.59
C LEU A 25 5.51 -2.38 12.82
N PRO A 26 5.88 -1.82 13.98
CA PRO A 26 6.06 -2.61 15.20
C PRO A 26 4.84 -3.48 15.54
N LEU A 27 5.11 -4.73 15.94
CA LEU A 27 4.05 -5.66 16.33
C LEU A 27 3.28 -5.13 17.55
N PRO A 28 1.95 -4.99 17.49
CA PRO A 28 1.14 -4.68 18.66
C PRO A 28 1.21 -5.83 19.67
N ALA A 29 1.47 -5.51 20.93
CA ALA A 29 1.48 -6.48 22.03
C ALA A 29 0.13 -6.49 22.78
N PRO A 30 -0.30 -7.65 23.33
CA PRO A 30 0.28 -8.98 23.14
C PRO A 30 -0.13 -9.61 21.79
N VAL A 31 0.72 -10.49 21.25
CA VAL A 31 0.35 -11.35 20.12
C VAL A 31 -0.31 -12.61 20.67
N PRO A 32 -1.59 -12.88 20.37
CA PRO A 32 -2.27 -14.05 20.92
C PRO A 32 -1.69 -15.34 20.34
N TRP A 33 -1.27 -16.28 21.19
CA TRP A 33 -0.60 -17.52 20.78
C TRP A 33 -1.41 -18.33 19.75
N ARG A 34 -2.75 -18.34 19.85
CA ARG A 34 -3.66 -19.01 18.90
C ARG A 34 -3.61 -18.42 17.49
N ALA A 35 -3.22 -17.15 17.36
CA ALA A 35 -3.09 -16.49 16.08
C ALA A 35 -1.72 -16.76 15.41
N VAL A 36 -0.80 -17.40 16.13
CA VAL A 36 0.55 -17.71 15.68
C VAL A 36 0.66 -19.20 15.32
N LEU A 37 -0.17 -19.62 14.38
CA LEU A 37 -0.09 -20.95 13.76
C LEU A 37 0.48 -20.82 12.33
N ASN A 38 1.06 -21.90 11.81
CA ASN A 38 1.57 -21.99 10.44
C ASN A 38 2.72 -20.99 10.13
N LYS A 39 2.73 -20.38 8.93
CA LYS A 39 3.75 -19.40 8.46
C LYS A 39 3.89 -18.20 9.41
N ARG A 40 2.86 -17.86 10.19
CA ARG A 40 2.92 -16.80 11.21
C ARG A 40 3.92 -17.10 12.33
N ALA A 41 4.12 -18.37 12.71
CA ALA A 41 5.14 -18.74 13.71
C ALA A 41 6.56 -18.47 13.22
N LEU A 42 6.84 -18.82 11.94
CA LEU A 42 8.13 -18.53 11.31
C LEU A 42 8.34 -17.01 11.16
N SER A 43 7.29 -16.28 10.77
CA SER A 43 7.36 -14.82 10.66
C SER A 43 7.58 -14.14 12.03
N LEU A 44 6.94 -14.63 13.09
CA LEU A 44 7.15 -14.12 14.46
C LEU A 44 8.57 -14.41 14.95
N LEU A 45 9.09 -15.62 14.68
CA LEU A 45 10.48 -15.97 15.02
C LEU A 45 11.49 -15.09 14.27
N SER A 46 11.27 -14.87 12.96
CA SER A 46 12.09 -13.96 12.16
C SER A 46 12.03 -12.53 12.70
N TRP A 47 10.84 -12.08 13.12
CA TRP A 47 10.66 -10.75 13.70
C TRP A 47 11.44 -10.58 15.01
N HIS A 48 11.31 -11.52 15.94
CA HIS A 48 12.05 -11.50 17.21
C HIS A 48 13.57 -11.58 17.01
N ARG A 49 14.05 -12.33 16.01
CA ARG A 49 15.49 -12.53 15.78
C ARG A 49 16.15 -11.40 14.99
N LYS A 50 15.45 -10.78 14.05
CA LYS A 50 16.05 -9.85 13.08
C LYS A 50 15.27 -8.54 12.96
N ARG A 51 14.00 -8.60 12.52
CA ARG A 51 13.26 -7.38 12.09
C ARG A 51 13.01 -6.38 13.21
N ARG A 52 12.81 -6.81 14.47
CA ARG A 52 12.65 -5.87 15.60
C ARG A 52 13.85 -4.92 15.80
N HIS A 53 15.03 -5.29 15.29
CA HIS A 53 16.24 -4.48 15.42
C HIS A 53 16.43 -3.51 14.24
N HIS A 54 15.79 -3.77 13.10
CA HIS A 54 15.82 -2.94 11.89
C HIS A 54 14.64 -1.95 11.82
N HIS A 55 13.46 -2.36 12.28
CA HIS A 55 12.24 -1.53 12.26
C HIS A 55 12.05 -0.88 13.61
N ARG A 56 12.82 0.17 13.87
CA ARG A 56 12.79 0.90 15.13
C ARG A 56 11.86 2.12 15.04
N PRO A 57 11.13 2.47 16.12
CA PRO A 57 10.27 3.65 16.16
C PRO A 57 10.99 4.94 15.74
N GLU A 58 12.29 5.06 16.01
CA GLU A 58 13.08 6.24 15.70
C GLU A 58 13.28 6.42 14.18
N ILE A 59 13.34 5.33 13.41
CA ILE A 59 13.43 5.39 11.94
C ILE A 59 12.10 5.84 11.37
N LEU A 60 10.98 5.31 11.87
CA LEU A 60 9.65 5.77 11.47
C LEU A 60 9.42 7.24 11.84
N ALA A 61 9.88 7.67 13.01
CA ALA A 61 9.80 9.08 13.42
C ALA A 61 10.62 10.00 12.51
N SER A 62 11.86 9.60 12.17
CA SER A 62 12.71 10.34 11.23
C SER A 62 12.08 10.41 9.84
N LEU A 63 11.50 9.30 9.35
CA LEU A 63 10.78 9.26 8.09
C LEU A 63 9.58 10.21 8.08
N MET A 64 8.80 10.22 9.16
CA MET A 64 7.65 11.14 9.28
C MET A 64 8.11 12.60 9.30
N ALA A 65 9.18 12.92 10.01
CA ALA A 65 9.75 14.27 10.03
C ALA A 65 10.24 14.71 8.65
N ASP A 66 10.86 13.79 7.89
CA ASP A 66 11.33 14.06 6.52
C ASP A 66 10.17 14.32 5.56
N LEU A 67 9.11 13.51 5.62
CA LEU A 67 7.88 13.73 4.84
C LEU A 67 7.21 15.07 5.20
N GLN A 68 7.19 15.41 6.48
CA GLN A 68 6.66 16.69 6.95
C GLN A 68 7.50 17.87 6.44
N ALA A 69 8.83 17.75 6.43
CA ALA A 69 9.71 18.82 5.97
C ALA A 69 9.60 19.08 4.46
N HIS A 70 9.45 18.02 3.65
CA HIS A 70 9.40 18.13 2.20
C HIS A 70 7.99 18.34 1.63
N HIS A 71 6.94 18.15 2.44
CA HIS A 71 5.54 18.36 2.06
C HIS A 71 5.16 17.76 0.67
N PRO A 72 5.39 16.47 0.41
CA PRO A 72 5.10 15.88 -0.89
C PRO A 72 3.60 15.95 -1.21
N ASP A 73 3.25 16.19 -2.47
CA ASP A 73 1.85 16.27 -2.91
C ASP A 73 1.11 14.95 -2.65
N LEU A 74 1.79 13.85 -2.94
CA LEU A 74 1.27 12.49 -2.87
C LEU A 74 2.23 11.54 -2.15
N ILE A 75 1.68 10.51 -1.53
CA ILE A 75 2.42 9.45 -0.85
C ILE A 75 1.96 8.10 -1.39
N ALA A 76 2.88 7.33 -1.97
CA ALA A 76 2.67 5.97 -2.43
C ALA A 76 3.30 4.98 -1.43
N VAL A 77 2.51 4.03 -0.93
CA VAL A 77 2.96 2.98 0.00
C VAL A 77 2.83 1.62 -0.65
N THR A 78 3.95 0.92 -0.86
CA THR A 78 4.01 -0.35 -1.61
C THR A 78 4.13 -1.58 -0.73
N GLY A 79 3.24 -1.71 0.24
CA GLY A 79 3.05 -2.95 1.00
C GLY A 79 3.98 -3.16 2.19
N ASP A 80 3.80 -4.31 2.84
CA ASP A 80 4.56 -4.81 3.98
C ASP A 80 4.50 -3.89 5.21
N LEU A 81 3.31 -3.36 5.48
CA LEU A 81 3.03 -2.58 6.71
C LEU A 81 2.86 -3.52 7.92
N THR A 82 2.39 -4.74 7.69
CA THR A 82 2.22 -5.77 8.71
C THR A 82 3.39 -6.75 8.72
N ASN A 83 3.48 -7.56 9.76
CA ASN A 83 4.46 -8.63 9.93
C ASN A 83 3.79 -10.02 9.92
N LEU A 84 2.60 -10.16 10.49
CA LEU A 84 1.88 -11.44 10.58
C LEU A 84 0.51 -11.42 9.89
N GLY A 85 0.10 -10.29 9.30
CA GLY A 85 -1.20 -10.12 8.69
C GLY A 85 -2.35 -10.30 9.68
N LEU A 86 -2.19 -9.85 10.94
CA LEU A 86 -3.22 -9.91 11.98
C LEU A 86 -4.10 -8.66 11.98
N ALA A 87 -5.38 -8.82 12.35
CA ALA A 87 -6.33 -7.71 12.44
C ALA A 87 -5.84 -6.54 13.32
N GLN A 88 -5.07 -6.82 14.38
CA GLN A 88 -4.49 -5.78 15.24
C GLN A 88 -3.38 -4.98 14.54
N GLU A 89 -2.60 -5.63 13.68
CA GLU A 89 -1.57 -4.97 12.88
C GLU A 89 -2.22 -4.09 11.82
N TYR A 90 -3.27 -4.58 11.16
CA TYR A 90 -4.05 -3.77 10.23
C TYR A 90 -4.63 -2.49 10.87
N ARG A 91 -5.14 -2.59 12.11
CA ARG A 91 -5.59 -1.41 12.89
C ARG A 91 -4.45 -0.46 13.24
N ALA A 92 -3.26 -0.98 13.58
CA ALA A 92 -2.10 -0.15 13.88
C ALA A 92 -1.56 0.55 12.63
N ALA A 93 -1.45 -0.18 11.53
CA ALA A 93 -1.10 0.35 10.23
C ALA A 93 -2.10 1.39 9.73
N ARG A 94 -3.40 1.18 9.99
CA ARG A 94 -4.42 2.19 9.67
C ARG A 94 -4.13 3.53 10.38
N ARG A 95 -3.84 3.49 11.68
CA ARG A 95 -3.47 4.72 12.44
C ARG A 95 -2.20 5.37 11.91
N TRP A 96 -1.23 4.58 11.47
CA TRP A 96 -0.02 5.11 10.86
C TRP A 96 -0.31 5.76 9.50
N LEU A 97 -1.13 5.15 8.66
CA LEU A 97 -1.60 5.75 7.40
C LEU A 97 -2.35 7.07 7.66
N ASP A 98 -3.22 7.11 8.68
CA ASP A 98 -3.93 8.34 9.07
C ASP A 98 -2.95 9.44 9.52
N SER A 99 -1.77 9.08 10.04
CA SER A 99 -0.72 10.04 10.41
C SER A 99 0.13 10.51 9.23
N LEU A 100 0.11 9.80 8.09
CA LEU A 100 0.78 10.24 6.85
C LEU A 100 0.00 11.34 6.15
N GLY A 101 -1.33 11.33 6.25
CA GLY A 101 -2.17 12.39 5.72
C GLY A 101 -3.51 11.90 5.18
N ASP A 102 -4.21 12.82 4.51
CA ASP A 102 -5.54 12.56 3.95
C ASP A 102 -5.52 11.40 2.93
N PRO A 103 -6.49 10.48 2.97
CA PRO A 103 -6.57 9.38 2.00
C PRO A 103 -6.63 9.82 0.53
N ALA A 104 -6.99 11.05 0.20
CA ALA A 104 -6.90 11.59 -1.16
C ALA A 104 -5.46 11.77 -1.65
N ARG A 105 -4.49 11.88 -0.73
CA ARG A 105 -3.05 12.06 -1.00
C ARG A 105 -2.23 10.79 -0.75
N VAL A 106 -2.72 9.88 0.08
CA VAL A 106 -2.04 8.63 0.45
C VAL A 106 -2.65 7.44 -0.30
N MET A 107 -1.82 6.63 -0.93
CA MET A 107 -2.22 5.43 -1.68
C MET A 107 -1.46 4.20 -1.19
N VAL A 108 -2.14 3.05 -1.09
CA VAL A 108 -1.57 1.81 -0.55
C VAL A 108 -1.87 0.62 -1.46
N ILE A 109 -0.85 -0.19 -1.72
CA ILE A 109 -1.02 -1.56 -2.24
C ILE A 109 -0.54 -2.58 -1.20
N PRO A 110 -1.05 -3.83 -1.19
CA PRO A 110 -0.59 -4.87 -0.27
C PRO A 110 0.78 -5.42 -0.68
N GLY A 111 1.55 -5.85 0.32
CA GLY A 111 2.77 -6.62 0.15
C GLY A 111 2.58 -8.10 0.49
N ASN A 112 3.68 -8.84 0.52
CA ASN A 112 3.68 -10.28 0.84
C ASN A 112 3.16 -10.56 2.26
N HIS A 113 3.41 -9.67 3.22
CA HIS A 113 2.96 -9.84 4.60
C HIS A 113 1.45 -9.62 4.77
N GLU A 114 0.85 -8.80 3.92
CA GLU A 114 -0.61 -8.66 3.88
C GLU A 114 -1.30 -9.88 3.26
N ALA A 115 -0.62 -10.63 2.39
CA ALA A 115 -1.08 -11.90 1.84
C ALA A 115 -0.42 -13.13 2.49
N LEU A 116 0.15 -12.99 3.71
CA LEU A 116 0.98 -14.04 4.34
C LEU A 116 0.25 -15.39 4.50
N VAL A 117 -1.07 -15.34 4.69
CA VAL A 117 -1.97 -16.50 4.66
C VAL A 117 -3.21 -16.14 3.84
N ALA A 118 -3.87 -17.14 3.26
CA ALA A 118 -5.16 -16.93 2.60
C ALA A 118 -6.15 -16.24 3.55
N GLY A 119 -6.88 -15.23 3.05
CA GLY A 119 -7.82 -14.46 3.86
C GLY A 119 -7.19 -13.29 4.65
N ALA A 120 -5.86 -13.18 4.72
CA ALA A 120 -5.21 -12.13 5.51
C ALA A 120 -5.45 -10.74 4.93
N TRP A 121 -5.42 -10.60 3.60
CA TRP A 121 -5.62 -9.31 2.95
C TRP A 121 -7.05 -8.84 3.11
N GLU A 122 -8.04 -9.74 3.05
CA GLU A 122 -9.46 -9.41 3.15
C GLU A 122 -9.81 -8.74 4.49
N VAL A 123 -9.17 -9.19 5.57
CA VAL A 123 -9.29 -8.57 6.91
C VAL A 123 -8.71 -7.15 6.94
N GLY A 124 -7.63 -6.92 6.22
CA GLY A 124 -6.94 -5.64 6.15
C GLY A 124 -7.57 -4.64 5.22
N ALA A 125 -7.93 -5.10 4.02
CA ALA A 125 -8.51 -4.32 2.95
C ALA A 125 -9.70 -3.51 3.47
N ALA A 126 -10.67 -4.13 4.15
CA ALA A 126 -11.82 -3.43 4.70
C ALA A 126 -11.45 -2.22 5.60
N GLN A 127 -10.35 -2.31 6.35
CA GLN A 127 -9.89 -1.24 7.25
C GLN A 127 -9.15 -0.12 6.51
N TRP A 128 -8.50 -0.46 5.40
CA TRP A 128 -7.68 0.47 4.61
C TRP A 128 -8.41 1.01 3.38
N HIS A 129 -9.71 0.72 3.22
CA HIS A 129 -10.52 1.04 2.04
C HIS A 129 -10.30 2.46 1.48
N PRO A 130 -10.24 3.54 2.29
CA PRO A 130 -9.97 4.89 1.79
C PRO A 130 -8.62 5.06 1.08
N TYR A 131 -7.63 4.21 1.35
CA TYR A 131 -6.27 4.29 0.82
C TYR A 131 -6.04 3.46 -0.45
N TRP A 132 -6.94 2.54 -0.80
CA TRP A 132 -6.80 1.68 -1.98
C TRP A 132 -7.99 1.75 -2.95
N GLN A 133 -8.78 2.82 -2.91
CA GLN A 133 -9.90 3.04 -3.83
C GLN A 133 -9.51 3.91 -5.03
N GLY A 134 -9.88 3.54 -6.25
CA GLY A 134 -9.71 4.39 -7.44
C GLY A 134 -10.76 5.51 -7.52
N ASP A 135 -10.46 6.60 -8.24
CA ASP A 135 -11.35 7.79 -8.30
C ASP A 135 -12.75 7.47 -8.88
N ALA A 136 -12.83 6.51 -9.81
CA ALA A 136 -14.08 6.10 -10.46
C ALA A 136 -14.72 4.84 -9.83
N ALA A 137 -14.09 4.25 -8.81
CA ALA A 137 -14.61 3.05 -8.20
C ALA A 137 -15.86 3.39 -7.39
N ALA A 138 -16.99 2.73 -7.69
CA ALA A 138 -18.05 2.58 -6.71
C ALA A 138 -17.43 2.08 -5.40
N VAL A 139 -17.98 2.45 -4.24
CA VAL A 139 -17.54 1.92 -2.95
C VAL A 139 -17.87 0.43 -2.93
N THR A 140 -17.07 -0.39 -3.62
CA THR A 140 -17.17 -1.85 -3.57
C THR A 140 -16.27 -2.28 -2.43
N ALA A 141 -16.84 -3.09 -1.53
CA ALA A 141 -16.10 -3.72 -0.44
C ALA A 141 -15.42 -5.03 -0.89
N HIS A 142 -15.52 -5.40 -2.19
CA HIS A 142 -15.04 -6.69 -2.66
C HIS A 142 -13.56 -6.62 -3.04
N VAL A 143 -12.74 -7.18 -2.15
CA VAL A 143 -11.28 -7.17 -2.19
C VAL A 143 -10.66 -7.78 -3.47
N PRO A 144 -11.22 -8.84 -4.09
CA PRO A 144 -10.75 -9.36 -5.38
C PRO A 144 -10.87 -8.35 -6.55
N ASP A 145 -11.80 -7.40 -6.45
CA ASP A 145 -12.03 -6.36 -7.46
C ASP A 145 -11.33 -5.04 -7.12
N ALA A 146 -10.64 -4.99 -5.98
CA ALA A 146 -9.90 -3.81 -5.53
C ALA A 146 -8.78 -3.40 -6.48
N PHE A 147 -8.19 -4.35 -7.21
CA PHE A 147 -7.02 -4.12 -8.05
C PHE A 147 -7.27 -4.55 -9.51
N PRO A 148 -6.71 -3.83 -10.50
CA PRO A 148 -5.98 -2.59 -10.32
C PRO A 148 -6.94 -1.44 -10.01
N TYR A 149 -6.44 -0.39 -9.36
CA TYR A 149 -7.16 0.87 -9.22
C TYR A 149 -6.30 2.03 -9.71
N VAL A 150 -6.93 3.13 -10.10
CA VAL A 150 -6.25 4.33 -10.60
C VAL A 150 -6.76 5.58 -9.88
N ARG A 151 -5.83 6.47 -9.53
CA ARG A 151 -6.12 7.85 -9.11
C ARG A 151 -5.40 8.83 -10.00
N ARG A 152 -6.11 9.87 -10.44
CA ARG A 152 -5.59 10.95 -11.27
C ARG A 152 -5.37 12.19 -10.42
N ARG A 153 -4.19 12.78 -10.53
CA ARG A 153 -3.83 14.05 -9.91
C ARG A 153 -3.12 14.89 -10.97
N GLY A 154 -3.79 15.92 -11.48
CA GLY A 154 -3.30 16.68 -12.63
C GLY A 154 -3.01 15.79 -13.85
N MET A 155 -1.73 15.79 -14.27
CA MET A 155 -1.20 14.98 -15.38
C MET A 155 -0.73 13.57 -14.97
N LEU A 156 -0.77 13.24 -13.68
CA LEU A 156 -0.35 11.94 -13.15
C LEU A 156 -1.55 10.99 -13.05
N ALA A 157 -1.40 9.78 -13.59
CA ALA A 157 -2.21 8.60 -13.30
C ALA A 157 -1.39 7.65 -12.42
N LEU A 158 -1.70 7.61 -11.13
CA LEU A 158 -1.09 6.69 -10.17
C LEU A 158 -1.95 5.43 -10.09
N ILE A 159 -1.35 4.29 -10.44
CA ILE A 159 -2.06 3.01 -10.65
C ILE A 159 -1.55 2.00 -9.64
N GLY A 160 -2.43 1.48 -8.79
CA GLY A 160 -2.13 0.43 -7.82
C GLY A 160 -2.39 -0.97 -8.40
N VAL A 161 -1.40 -1.85 -8.33
CA VAL A 161 -1.50 -3.28 -8.68
C VAL A 161 -1.15 -4.12 -7.47
N SER A 162 -1.94 -5.16 -7.23
CA SER A 162 -1.59 -6.17 -6.22
C SER A 162 -0.90 -7.34 -6.89
N SER A 163 0.38 -7.53 -6.54
CA SER A 163 1.14 -8.75 -6.82
C SER A 163 1.21 -9.69 -5.61
N ALA A 164 0.56 -9.33 -4.50
CA ALA A 164 0.57 -10.09 -3.26
C ALA A 164 -0.26 -11.37 -3.40
N VAL A 165 0.41 -12.51 -3.26
CA VAL A 165 -0.20 -13.84 -3.28
C VAL A 165 0.29 -14.65 -2.09
N ALA A 166 -0.59 -15.50 -1.55
CA ALA A 166 -0.19 -16.40 -0.46
C ALA A 166 0.80 -17.44 -1.00
N THR A 167 2.07 -17.31 -0.58
CA THR A 167 3.16 -18.19 -0.99
C THR A 167 3.50 -19.23 0.08
N PRO A 168 4.06 -20.40 -0.29
CA PRO A 168 4.59 -21.36 0.67
C PRO A 168 5.67 -20.75 1.60
N PRO A 169 5.99 -21.40 2.73
CA PRO A 169 7.09 -20.97 3.60
C PRO A 169 8.41 -20.81 2.83
N ALA A 170 9.20 -19.80 3.18
CA ALA A 170 10.48 -19.43 2.55
C ALA A 170 10.41 -18.82 1.13
N PHE A 171 9.21 -18.67 0.55
CA PHE A 171 9.02 -17.91 -0.68
C PHE A 171 8.41 -16.53 -0.40
N ALA A 172 8.86 -15.54 -1.18
CA ALA A 172 8.37 -14.16 -1.21
C ALA A 172 8.20 -13.70 -2.67
N SER A 173 7.62 -14.58 -3.49
CA SER A 173 7.30 -14.30 -4.88
C SER A 173 5.91 -13.68 -5.01
N GLY A 174 5.76 -12.83 -6.02
CA GLY A 174 4.48 -12.22 -6.37
C GLY A 174 3.95 -12.72 -7.70
N ALA A 175 2.65 -12.56 -7.93
CA ALA A 175 2.04 -12.78 -9.22
C ALA A 175 0.87 -11.83 -9.42
N VAL A 176 0.68 -11.36 -10.67
CA VAL A 176 -0.50 -10.59 -11.07
C VAL A 176 -1.35 -11.47 -11.97
N GLY A 177 -2.57 -11.78 -11.54
CA GLY A 177 -3.46 -12.68 -12.27
C GLY A 177 -3.94 -12.10 -13.62
N PRO A 178 -4.34 -12.96 -14.58
CA PRO A 178 -4.71 -12.54 -15.93
C PRO A 178 -5.88 -11.56 -15.99
N ALA A 179 -6.88 -11.72 -15.11
CA ALA A 179 -8.01 -10.79 -15.03
C ALA A 179 -7.56 -9.37 -14.60
N GLN A 180 -6.63 -9.29 -13.63
CA GLN A 180 -6.07 -8.03 -13.19
C GLN A 180 -5.23 -7.38 -14.30
N LEU A 181 -4.42 -8.17 -15.02
CA LEU A 181 -3.64 -7.71 -16.18
C LEU A 181 -4.52 -7.18 -17.31
N ALA A 182 -5.65 -7.85 -17.61
CA ALA A 182 -6.59 -7.40 -18.62
C ALA A 182 -7.21 -6.04 -18.25
N ARG A 183 -7.64 -5.86 -16.98
CA ARG A 183 -8.13 -4.56 -16.48
C ARG A 183 -7.04 -3.49 -16.52
N LEU A 184 -5.81 -3.84 -16.12
CA LEU A 184 -4.66 -2.94 -16.12
C LEU A 184 -4.33 -2.44 -17.53
N ALA A 185 -4.35 -3.33 -18.53
CA ALA A 185 -4.10 -2.97 -19.92
C ALA A 185 -5.10 -1.92 -20.43
N LEU A 186 -6.38 -2.02 -20.06
CA LEU A 186 -7.40 -1.03 -20.39
C LEU A 186 -7.12 0.31 -19.71
N MET A 187 -6.78 0.31 -18.42
CA MET A 187 -6.45 1.53 -17.67
C MET A 187 -5.21 2.25 -18.25
N LEU A 188 -4.16 1.50 -18.60
CA LEU A 188 -2.94 2.05 -19.19
C LEU A 188 -3.18 2.67 -20.57
N ARG A 189 -4.05 2.06 -21.39
CA ARG A 189 -4.47 2.61 -22.70
C ARG A 189 -5.27 3.89 -22.52
N ALA A 190 -6.26 3.89 -21.64
CA ALA A 190 -7.07 5.08 -21.35
C ALA A 190 -6.19 6.24 -20.83
N ALA A 191 -5.25 5.97 -19.92
CA ALA A 191 -4.34 6.99 -19.42
C ALA A 191 -3.37 7.50 -20.50
N ARG A 192 -2.91 6.63 -21.40
CA ARG A 192 -2.11 7.02 -22.59
C ARG A 192 -2.91 7.94 -23.51
N ASP A 193 -4.14 7.55 -23.85
CA ASP A 193 -4.98 8.28 -24.80
C ASP A 193 -5.38 9.66 -24.25
N ALA A 194 -5.42 9.80 -22.92
CA ALA A 194 -5.60 11.06 -22.22
C ALA A 194 -4.29 11.87 -22.00
N GLY A 195 -3.15 11.40 -22.52
CA GLY A 195 -1.86 12.09 -22.40
C GLY A 195 -1.24 12.10 -21.00
N LEU A 196 -1.64 11.18 -20.11
CA LEU A 196 -1.20 11.17 -18.71
C LEU A 196 0.17 10.48 -18.53
N CYS A 197 0.97 11.03 -17.62
CA CYS A 197 2.11 10.34 -17.03
C CYS A 197 1.58 9.19 -16.15
N ARG A 198 2.08 7.97 -16.36
CA ARG A 198 1.59 6.76 -15.68
C ARG A 198 2.65 6.26 -14.72
N VAL A 199 2.32 6.19 -13.44
CA VAL A 199 3.16 5.59 -12.40
C VAL A 199 2.46 4.34 -11.87
N LEU A 200 3.15 3.21 -11.94
CA LEU A 200 2.64 1.91 -11.51
C LEU A 200 3.23 1.57 -10.15
N MET A 201 2.37 1.40 -9.14
CA MET A 201 2.73 0.85 -7.84
C MET A 201 2.62 -0.67 -7.90
N ILE A 202 3.72 -1.36 -7.59
CA ILE A 202 3.79 -2.81 -7.45
C ILE A 202 4.80 -3.16 -6.35
N HIS A 203 4.48 -4.14 -5.51
CA HIS A 203 5.35 -4.54 -4.40
C HIS A 203 6.53 -5.41 -4.88
N HIS A 204 6.23 -6.50 -5.59
CA HIS A 204 7.26 -7.35 -6.17
C HIS A 204 7.80 -6.75 -7.49
N PRO A 205 9.13 -6.69 -7.69
CA PRO A 205 9.71 -6.16 -8.91
C PRO A 205 9.31 -7.03 -10.12
N PRO A 206 8.93 -6.43 -11.27
CA PRO A 206 8.52 -7.16 -12.46
C PRO A 206 9.70 -7.68 -13.30
N LEU A 207 10.93 -7.29 -12.96
CA LEU A 207 12.17 -7.67 -13.63
C LEU A 207 13.13 -8.25 -12.59
N ASP A 208 13.99 -9.16 -13.04
CA ASP A 208 15.12 -9.63 -12.24
C ASP A 208 16.09 -8.45 -11.99
N GLY A 209 16.61 -8.37 -10.76
CA GLY A 209 17.51 -7.30 -10.30
C GLY A 209 18.98 -7.64 -10.42
#